data_AF-A0A2W5ZZG3-F1
#
_entry.id   AF-A0A2W5ZZG3-F1
#
_cell.length_a   1.000
_cell.length_b   1.000
_cell.length_c   1.000
_cell.angle_alpha   90.00
_cell.angle_beta   90.00
_cell.angle_gamma   90.00
#
_symmetry.space_group_name_H-M   'P 1'
#
loop_
_entity.id
_entity.type
_entity.pdbx_description
1 polymer ?
#
loop_
_entity_poly.entity_id
_entity_poly.type
_entity_poly.pdbx_seq_one_letter_code
_entity_poly.pdbx_strand_id
1 'polypeptide(L)' 'MTPPPDGAYRNQNTAEGHDALLKLTTGYRNTALGFDALENNEAGMENTATGYSALHSNNEGYSNTATGSQALFLNGGRRL' A
#
# COMPACT_ATOMS: atom_id res chain seq x y z
N MET A 1 16.24 4.91 -18.10
CA MET A 1 16.32 3.91 -17.01
C MET A 1 15.01 3.99 -16.26
N THR A 2 14.30 2.87 -16.25
CA THR A 2 12.98 2.66 -15.63
C THR A 2 13.21 1.87 -14.35
N PRO A 3 12.78 2.36 -13.17
CA PRO A 3 12.02 3.57 -12.90
C PRO A 3 12.89 4.79 -12.53
N PRO A 4 12.36 6.03 -12.61
CA PRO A 4 13.01 7.25 -12.10
C PRO A 4 13.14 7.23 -10.56
N PRO A 5 14.14 7.93 -9.98
CA PRO A 5 14.26 8.11 -8.53
C PRO A 5 13.00 8.76 -7.95
N ASP A 6 12.37 8.06 -7.00
CA ASP A 6 11.51 8.56 -5.93
C ASP A 6 10.73 9.85 -6.20
N GLY A 7 9.90 9.85 -7.25
CA GLY A 7 8.91 10.89 -7.47
C GLY A 7 7.98 10.96 -6.27
N ALA A 8 7.93 12.11 -5.58
CA ALA A 8 7.02 12.36 -4.48
C ALA A 8 5.58 11.98 -4.89
N TYR A 9 5.02 10.93 -4.27
CA TYR A 9 3.64 10.53 -4.54
C TYR A 9 2.71 11.57 -3.91
N ARG A 10 1.59 11.84 -4.57
CA ARG A 10 0.57 12.77 -4.04
C ARG A 10 0.12 12.30 -2.66
N ASN A 11 -0.33 13.25 -1.83
CA ASN A 11 -0.89 12.98 -0.51
C ASN A 11 0.05 12.26 0.48
N GLN A 12 1.35 12.58 0.45
CA GLN A 12 2.34 12.08 1.42
C GLN A 12 2.48 10.55 1.41
N ASN A 13 2.27 9.92 0.26
CA ASN A 13 2.48 8.49 0.09
C ASN A 13 3.93 8.20 -0.34
N THR A 14 4.40 6.99 -0.05
CA THR A 14 5.67 6.45 -0.53
C THR A 14 5.39 5.08 -1.14
N ALA A 15 5.71 4.89 -2.41
CA ALA A 15 5.59 3.60 -3.08
C ALA A 15 6.93 3.23 -3.74
N GLU A 16 7.48 2.09 -3.36
CA GLU A 16 8.70 1.53 -3.95
C GLU A 16 8.49 0.04 -4.21
N GLY A 17 8.52 -0.36 -5.48
CA GLY A 17 8.19 -1.71 -5.92
C GLY A 17 7.23 -1.71 -7.10
N HIS A 18 7.22 -2.81 -7.84
CA HIS A 18 6.24 -3.01 -8.91
C HIS A 18 4.82 -3.06 -8.31
N ASP A 19 3.90 -2.31 -8.89
CA ASP A 19 2.48 -2.17 -8.49
C ASP A 19 2.21 -1.72 -7.04
N ALA A 20 3.23 -1.19 -6.35
CA ALA A 20 3.05 -0.59 -5.04
C ALA A 20 2.08 0.61 -5.11
N LEU A 21 1.03 0.61 -4.29
CA LEU A 21 -0.04 1.63 -4.27
C LEU A 21 -0.75 1.88 -5.63
N LEU A 22 -0.72 0.92 -6.55
CA LEU A 22 -1.24 1.10 -7.92
C LEU A 22 -2.70 1.59 -7.97
N LYS A 23 -3.57 1.11 -7.07
CA LYS A 23 -5.00 1.46 -7.06
C LYS A 23 -5.37 2.55 -6.04
N LEU A 24 -4.40 3.25 -5.48
CA LEU A 24 -4.68 4.35 -4.55
C LEU A 24 -5.37 5.51 -5.27
N THR A 25 -6.57 5.90 -4.83
CA THR A 25 -7.34 6.99 -5.44
C THR A 25 -7.37 8.25 -4.56
N THR A 26 -7.80 8.12 -3.31
CA THR A 26 -7.99 9.24 -2.37
C THR A 26 -7.19 9.10 -1.08
N GLY A 27 -6.63 7.92 -0.80
CA GLY A 27 -5.86 7.66 0.40
C GLY A 27 -4.57 8.49 0.52
N TYR A 28 -4.07 8.61 1.73
CA TYR A 28 -2.95 9.48 2.08
C TYR A 28 -2.08 8.89 3.19
N ARG A 29 -0.81 9.33 3.26
CA ARG A 29 0.17 8.90 4.27
C ARG A 29 0.42 7.39 4.32
N ASN A 30 0.37 6.70 3.18
CA ASN A 30 0.70 5.28 3.11
C ASN A 30 2.16 5.06 2.69
N THR A 31 2.82 4.07 3.28
CA THR A 31 4.16 3.61 2.89
C THR A 31 4.05 2.17 2.37
N ALA A 32 4.37 1.95 1.10
CA ALA A 32 4.37 0.64 0.44
C ALA A 32 5.75 0.34 -0.13
N LEU A 33 6.44 -0.64 0.46
CA LEU A 33 7.77 -1.08 0.04
C LEU A 33 7.73 -2.57 -0.29
N GLY A 34 7.71 -2.92 -1.58
CA GLY A 34 7.66 -4.30 -2.07
C GLY A 34 6.76 -4.48 -3.29
N PHE A 35 6.96 -5.59 -4.00
CA PHE A 35 6.09 -6.00 -5.10
C PHE A 35 4.66 -6.26 -4.57
N ASP A 36 3.66 -5.62 -5.17
CA ASP A 36 2.23 -5.64 -4.79
C ASP A 36 1.90 -5.14 -3.37
N ALA A 37 2.81 -4.39 -2.73
CA ALA A 37 2.53 -3.81 -1.42
C ALA A 37 1.42 -2.75 -1.51
N LEU A 38 0.34 -2.90 -0.73
CA LEU A 38 -0.84 -2.02 -0.75
C LEU A 38 -1.47 -1.82 -2.15
N GLU A 39 -1.37 -2.81 -3.05
CA GLU A 39 -1.88 -2.69 -4.43
C GLU A 39 -3.37 -2.31 -4.46
N ASN A 40 -4.23 -3.01 -3.68
CA ASN A 40 -5.67 -2.78 -3.59
C ASN A 40 -6.04 -1.97 -2.34
N ASN A 41 -5.44 -0.78 -2.18
CA ASN A 41 -5.76 0.19 -1.14
C ASN A 41 -6.35 1.46 -1.79
N GLU A 42 -7.67 1.51 -2.05
CA GLU A 42 -8.28 2.65 -2.77
C GLU A 42 -8.34 3.94 -1.94
N ALA A 43 -8.77 3.85 -0.67
CA ALA A 43 -9.03 4.99 0.21
C ALA A 43 -8.34 4.89 1.58
N GLY A 44 -7.71 3.76 1.92
CA GLY A 44 -7.03 3.57 3.20
C GLY A 44 -5.90 4.58 3.41
N MET A 45 -5.66 4.93 4.67
CA MET A 45 -4.71 5.97 5.08
C MET A 45 -3.86 5.53 6.27
N GLU A 46 -2.67 6.10 6.36
CA GLU A 46 -1.71 5.86 7.44
C GLU A 46 -1.27 4.39 7.57
N ASN A 47 -1.24 3.64 6.46
CA ASN A 47 -0.78 2.25 6.44
C ASN A 47 0.71 2.14 6.11
N THR A 48 1.42 1.21 6.73
CA THR A 48 2.81 0.85 6.42
C THR A 48 2.87 -0.62 6.02
N ALA A 49 3.25 -0.90 4.78
CA ALA A 49 3.41 -2.23 4.20
C ALA A 49 4.83 -2.42 3.69
N THR A 50 5.51 -3.45 4.20
CA THR A 50 6.88 -3.79 3.83
C THR A 50 6.99 -5.28 3.55
N GLY A 51 7.25 -5.66 2.30
CA GLY A 51 7.32 -7.05 1.84
C GLY A 51 6.43 -7.35 0.64
N TYR A 52 6.65 -8.52 0.01
CA TYR A 52 5.85 -9.01 -1.11
C TYR A 52 4.38 -9.15 -0.70
N SER A 53 3.47 -8.45 -1.40
CA SER A 53 2.03 -8.45 -1.17
C SER A 53 1.60 -8.15 0.28
N ALA A 54 2.37 -7.38 1.04
CA ALA A 54 1.96 -6.92 2.37
C ALA A 54 0.77 -5.94 2.25
N LEU A 55 -0.27 -6.13 3.07
CA LEU A 55 -1.54 -5.36 3.00
C LEU A 55 -2.16 -5.27 1.59
N HIS A 56 -2.00 -6.31 0.78
CA HIS A 56 -2.41 -6.32 -0.63
C HIS A 56 -3.87 -5.90 -0.86
N SER A 57 -4.80 -6.23 0.03
CA SER A 57 -6.21 -5.81 -0.02
C SER A 57 -6.63 -5.11 1.27
N ASN A 58 -6.57 -3.78 1.27
CA ASN A 58 -6.77 -2.93 2.45
C ASN A 58 -7.68 -1.72 2.15
N ASN A 59 -8.75 -1.89 1.36
CA ASN A 59 -9.52 -0.80 0.73
C ASN A 59 -9.87 0.40 1.63
N GLU A 60 -10.23 0.14 2.89
CA GLU A 60 -10.57 1.14 3.92
C GLU A 60 -9.79 0.91 5.22
N GLY A 61 -8.61 0.29 5.16
CA GLY A 61 -7.81 0.07 6.35
C GLY A 61 -7.15 1.36 6.83
N TYR A 62 -7.18 1.57 8.13
CA TYR A 62 -6.61 2.75 8.80
C TYR A 62 -5.51 2.31 9.76
N SER A 63 -4.35 2.97 9.71
CA SER A 63 -3.27 2.83 10.70
C SER A 63 -2.74 1.40 10.89
N ASN A 64 -2.61 0.62 9.81
CA ASN A 64 -2.06 -0.74 9.87
C ASN A 64 -0.55 -0.77 9.63
N THR A 65 0.14 -1.69 10.29
CA THR A 65 1.56 -2.00 10.01
C THR A 65 1.69 -3.48 9.66
N ALA A 66 2.20 -3.76 8.48
CA ALA A 66 2.50 -5.12 8.01
C ALA A 66 3.94 -5.21 7.53
N THR A 67 4.69 -6.14 8.11
CA THR A 67 6.07 -6.43 7.75
C THR A 67 6.21 -7.92 7.49
N GLY A 68 6.65 -8.28 6.29
CA GLY A 68 6.83 -9.65 5.84
C GLY A 68 6.01 -9.98 4.59
N SER A 69 6.39 -11.06 3.92
CA SER A 69 5.69 -11.57 2.75
C SER A 69 4.25 -11.95 3.11
N GLN A 70 3.27 -11.41 2.39
CA GLN A 70 1.83 -11.65 2.55
C GLN A 70 1.29 -11.30 3.95
N ALA A 71 1.99 -10.48 4.72
CA ALA A 71 1.53 -10.04 6.03
C ALA A 71 0.24 -9.20 5.88
N LEU A 72 -0.80 -9.56 6.64
CA LEU A 72 -2.13 -8.93 6.58
C LEU A 72 -2.69 -8.84 5.15
N PHE A 73 -2.45 -9.87 4.32
CA PHE A 73 -2.81 -9.89 2.89
C PHE A 73 -4.25 -9.42 2.60
N LEU A 74 -5.21 -9.81 3.46
CA LEU A 74 -6.59 -9.32 3.45
C LEU A 74 -6.86 -8.60 4.76
N ASN A 75 -6.96 -7.26 4.71
CA ASN A 75 -7.31 -6.43 5.85
C ASN A 75 -8.46 -5.45 5.56
N GLY A 76 -9.09 -5.56 4.39
CA GLY A 76 -10.35 -4.90 4.10
C GLY A 76 -11.49 -5.62 4.83
N GLY A 77 -12.08 -4.95 5.82
CA GLY A 77 -13.27 -5.44 6.51
C GLY A 77 -14.41 -5.66 5.52
N ARG A 78 -14.60 -6.89 5.04
CA ARG A 78 -15.82 -7.28 4.35
C ARG A 78 -16.93 -7.34 5.39
N ARG A 79 -17.62 -6.23 5.63
CA ARG A 79 -18.92 -6.28 6.29
C ARG A 79 -19.84 -7.05 5.34
N LEU A 80 -20.19 -8.28 5.73
CA LEU A 80 -21.26 -9.05 5.10
C LEU A 80 -22.58 -8.30 5.23
#